data_AF-A0A2I5TBZ3-F1
#
_entry.id   AF-A0A2I5TBZ3-F1
#
_cell.length_a   1.000
_cell.length_b   1.000
_cell.length_c   1.000
_cell.angle_alpha   90.00
_cell.angle_beta   90.00
_cell.angle_gamma   90.00
#
_symmetry.space_group_name_H-M   'P 1'
#
loop_
_entity.id
_entity.type
_entity.pdbx_description
1 polymer ?
#
loop_
_entity_poly.entity_id
_entity_poly.type
_entity_poly.pdbx_seq_one_letter_code
_entity_poly.pdbx_strand_id
1 'polypeptide(L)'
;MNESESNLIHEIKERIYLFWNENKRPYLISSLGSHFKSIKDIIGDKKTLEWIKEHLDVLDAYIYRDENRKEYVGLIPNGEDFKKDQVNKEKNNLSSRDATINFFIALGGLSKEDREKITIPVDVLTKLMGK
;
A
#
# COMPACT_ATOMS: atom_id res chain seq x y z
N MET A 1 26.55 17.22 9.40
CA MET A 1 25.63 16.13 9.78
C MET A 1 25.86 15.82 11.24
N ASN A 2 24.81 15.88 12.06
CA ASN A 2 24.91 15.47 13.47
C ASN A 2 24.74 13.95 13.59
N GLU A 3 25.13 13.36 14.73
CA GLU A 3 25.11 11.90 14.93
C GLU A 3 23.68 11.32 14.78
N SER A 4 22.67 12.03 15.31
CA SER A 4 21.26 11.63 15.21
C SER A 4 20.74 11.60 13.77
N GLU A 5 21.12 12.56 12.94
CA GLU A 5 20.78 12.63 11.52
C GLU A 5 21.48 11.51 10.74
N SER A 6 22.74 11.22 11.05
CA SER A 6 23.47 10.10 10.45
C SER A 6 22.80 8.76 10.75
N ASN A 7 22.38 8.55 12.01
CA ASN A 7 21.70 7.34 12.43
C ASN A 7 20.34 7.22 11.74
N LEU A 8 19.57 8.30 11.67
CA LEU A 8 18.29 8.33 10.95
C LEU A 8 18.46 7.99 9.46
N ILE A 9 19.44 8.58 8.78
CA ILE A 9 19.74 8.28 7.37
C ILE A 9 20.05 6.80 7.20
N HIS A 10 20.86 6.23 8.10
CA HIS A 10 21.21 4.81 8.07
C HIS A 10 19.97 3.91 8.23
N GLU A 11 19.12 4.19 9.23
CA GLU A 11 17.89 3.42 9.47
C GLU A 11 16.90 3.54 8.31
N ILE A 12 16.74 4.74 7.74
CA ILE A 12 15.87 4.95 6.57
C ILE A 12 16.41 4.16 5.38
N LYS A 13 17.71 4.24 5.11
CA LYS A 13 18.36 3.50 4.02
C LYS A 13 18.13 2.00 4.17
N GLU A 14 18.46 1.43 5.33
CA GLU A 14 18.23 0.01 5.61
C GLU A 14 16.75 -0.37 5.42
N ARG A 15 15.83 0.46 5.90
CA ARG A 15 14.39 0.19 5.77
C ARG A 15 13.92 0.21 4.31
N ILE A 16 14.43 1.12 3.48
CA ILE A 16 14.12 1.16 2.04
C ILE A 16 14.56 -0.14 1.38
N TYR A 17 15.78 -0.61 1.65
CA TYR A 17 16.30 -1.87 1.10
C TYR A 17 15.50 -3.08 1.58
N LEU A 18 15.22 -3.20 2.88
CA LEU A 18 14.44 -4.31 3.44
C LEU A 18 13.04 -4.35 2.84
N PHE A 19 12.34 -3.21 2.82
CA PHE A 19 10.99 -3.13 2.29
C PHE A 19 10.96 -3.47 0.79
N TRP A 20 11.94 -3.00 0.03
CA TRP A 20 12.09 -3.32 -1.38
C TRP A 20 12.35 -4.81 -1.61
N ASN A 21 13.24 -5.43 -0.84
CA ASN A 21 13.55 -6.86 -0.98
C ASN A 21 12.35 -7.76 -0.67
N GLU A 22 11.56 -7.40 0.33
CA GLU A 22 10.37 -8.17 0.72
C GLU A 22 9.19 -7.97 -0.24
N ASN A 23 8.93 -6.72 -0.65
CA ASN A 23 7.67 -6.36 -1.31
C ASN A 23 7.83 -6.03 -2.80
N LYS A 24 9.06 -5.76 -3.26
CA LYS A 24 9.38 -5.22 -4.59
C LYS A 24 8.50 -4.02 -4.97
N ARG A 25 8.31 -3.11 -3.99
CA ARG A 25 7.46 -1.91 -4.11
C ARG A 25 8.14 -0.69 -3.50
N PRO A 26 7.84 0.53 -4.01
CA PRO A 26 8.37 1.76 -3.44
C PRO A 26 7.96 1.92 -1.98
N TYR A 27 8.92 2.30 -1.13
CA TYR A 27 8.64 2.59 0.27
C TYR A 27 8.05 3.99 0.41
N LEU A 28 6.80 4.09 0.88
CA LEU A 28 6.07 5.35 0.87
C LEU A 28 6.64 6.38 1.85
N ILE A 29 6.79 7.61 1.38
CA ILE A 29 7.28 8.72 2.20
C ILE A 29 6.29 9.03 3.33
N SER A 30 4.98 8.83 3.12
CA SER A 30 3.96 8.96 4.17
C SER A 30 4.18 8.01 5.34
N SER A 31 4.82 6.84 5.11
CA SER A 31 5.09 5.84 6.15
C SER A 31 6.30 6.18 7.02
N LEU A 32 7.14 7.13 6.59
CA LEU A 32 8.30 7.57 7.39
C LEU A 32 7.85 8.22 8.69
N GLY A 33 6.84 9.09 8.67
CA GLY A 33 6.35 9.76 9.87
C GLY A 33 5.73 8.81 10.91
N SER A 34 5.19 7.67 10.47
CA SER A 34 4.67 6.64 11.37
C SER A 34 5.75 5.73 11.95
N HIS A 35 6.78 5.39 11.15
CA HIS A 35 7.85 4.49 11.58
C HIS A 35 8.94 5.21 12.38
N PHE A 36 9.27 6.45 12.00
CA PHE A 36 10.30 7.26 12.63
C PHE A 36 9.63 8.44 13.34
N LYS A 37 9.09 8.21 14.54
CA LYS A 37 8.39 9.27 15.30
C LYS A 37 9.26 10.50 15.55
N SER A 38 10.56 10.28 15.74
CA SER A 38 11.57 11.32 15.99
C SER A 38 12.03 12.05 14.73
N ILE A 39 11.51 11.69 13.54
CA ILE A 39 11.96 12.30 12.28
C ILE A 39 11.74 13.81 12.29
N LYS A 40 10.63 14.28 12.88
CA LYS A 40 10.32 15.71 13.00
C LYS A 40 11.30 16.46 13.89
N ASP A 41 11.78 15.82 14.95
CA ASP A 41 12.74 16.43 15.88
C ASP A 41 14.11 16.60 15.21
N ILE A 42 14.43 15.76 14.22
CA ILE A 42 15.69 15.77 13.49
C ILE A 42 15.63 16.72 12.28
N ILE A 43 14.55 16.70 11.50
CA ILE A 43 14.41 17.53 10.29
C ILE A 43 13.91 18.96 10.60
N GLY A 44 13.40 19.20 11.81
CA GLY A 44 12.82 20.47 12.25
C GLY A 44 11.57 20.84 11.46
N ASP A 45 11.49 22.10 11.01
CA ASP A 45 10.35 22.65 10.28
C ASP A 45 10.28 22.21 8.80
N LYS A 46 11.29 21.48 8.31
CA LYS A 46 11.31 21.00 6.92
C LYS A 46 10.24 19.94 6.70
N LYS A 47 9.65 19.95 5.50
CA LYS A 47 8.79 18.82 5.10
C LYS A 47 9.66 17.59 4.90
N THR A 48 9.18 16.42 5.33
CA THR A 48 9.88 15.13 5.16
C THR A 48 10.33 14.90 3.71
N LEU A 49 9.50 15.24 2.73
CA LEU A 49 9.84 15.15 1.31
C LEU A 49 11.00 16.07 0.90
N GLU A 50 11.07 17.28 1.45
CA GLU A 50 12.15 18.24 1.16
C GLU A 50 13.47 17.75 1.76
N TRP A 51 13.46 17.32 3.02
CA TRP A 51 14.64 16.77 3.67
C TRP A 51 15.16 15.51 2.95
N ILE A 52 14.27 14.61 2.50
CA ILE A 52 14.69 13.44 1.71
C ILE A 52 15.37 13.85 0.41
N LYS A 53 14.82 14.84 -0.33
CA LYS A 53 15.42 15.31 -1.58
C LYS A 53 16.84 15.82 -1.40
N GLU A 54 17.12 16.48 -0.27
CA GLU A 54 18.46 16.97 0.07
C GLU A 54 19.45 15.84 0.40
N HIS A 55 18.96 14.65 0.76
CA HIS A 55 19.76 13.52 1.22
C HIS A 55 19.65 12.27 0.33
N LEU A 56 19.09 12.37 -0.89
CA LEU A 56 18.88 11.22 -1.77
C LEU A 56 20.18 10.48 -2.09
N ASP A 57 21.26 11.22 -2.34
CA ASP A 57 22.57 10.66 -2.67
C ASP A 57 23.10 9.77 -1.52
N VAL A 58 22.87 10.17 -0.27
CA VAL A 58 23.35 9.44 0.92
C VAL A 58 22.42 8.27 1.26
N LEU A 59 21.11 8.45 1.02
CA LEU A 59 20.11 7.39 1.16
C LEU A 59 20.25 6.30 0.10
N ASP A 60 21.01 6.56 -0.97
CA ASP A 60 21.22 5.64 -2.09
C ASP A 60 19.90 5.17 -2.71
N ALA A 61 19.00 6.14 -2.91
CA ALA A 61 17.65 5.91 -3.38
C ALA A 61 17.20 7.05 -4.30
N TYR A 62 16.19 6.77 -5.13
CA TYR A 62 15.49 7.79 -5.92
C TYR A 62 14.01 7.85 -5.54
N ILE A 63 13.40 9.00 -5.87
CA ILE A 63 11.98 9.23 -5.62
C ILE A 63 11.17 8.72 -6.81
N TYR A 64 10.31 7.74 -6.56
CA TYR A 64 9.25 7.34 -7.48
C TYR A 64 7.98 8.16 -7.21
N ARG A 65 7.36 8.62 -8.30
CA ARG A 65 6.04 9.27 -8.28
C ARG A 65 5.14 8.56 -9.27
N ASP A 66 3.97 8.13 -8.81
CA ASP A 66 2.98 7.57 -9.72
C ASP A 66 2.34 8.69 -10.55
N GLU A 67 2.33 8.54 -11.87
CA GLU A 67 1.76 9.53 -12.79
C GLU A 67 0.25 9.78 -12.54
N ASN A 68 -0.48 8.76 -12.07
CA ASN A 68 -1.92 8.82 -11.88
C ASN A 68 -2.33 9.15 -10.44
N ARG A 69 -1.40 9.03 -9.48
CA ARG A 69 -1.64 9.25 -8.05
C ARG A 69 -0.52 10.11 -7.50
N LYS A 70 -0.71 11.43 -7.55
CA LYS A 70 0.31 12.40 -7.11
C LYS A 70 0.66 12.26 -5.62
N GLU A 71 -0.25 11.72 -4.82
CA GLU A 71 -0.06 11.37 -3.42
C GLU A 71 0.81 10.12 -3.21
N TYR A 72 0.93 9.26 -4.22
CA TYR A 72 1.75 8.06 -4.18
C TYR A 72 3.20 8.40 -4.51
N VAL A 73 3.92 8.85 -3.49
CA VAL A 73 5.35 9.16 -3.56
C VAL A 73 6.11 8.19 -2.67
N GLY A 74 7.07 7.48 -3.26
CA GLY A 74 7.87 6.47 -2.56
C GLY A 74 9.35 6.53 -2.92
N LEU A 75 10.15 5.80 -2.17
CA LEU A 75 11.59 5.66 -2.32
C LEU A 75 11.91 4.26 -2.82
N ILE A 76 12.85 4.19 -3.76
CA ILE A 76 13.36 2.95 -4.34
C ILE A 76 14.89 2.99 -4.26
N PRO A 77 15.56 1.90 -3.87
CA PRO A 77 17.01 1.84 -3.92
C PRO A 77 17.57 2.15 -5.31
N ASN A 78 18.71 2.82 -5.38
CA ASN A 78 19.40 3.04 -6.64
C ASN A 78 19.79 1.69 -7.29
N GLY A 79 19.75 1.64 -8.62
CA GLY A 79 20.01 0.42 -9.39
C GLY A 79 18.80 -0.52 -9.52
N GLU A 80 17.71 -0.26 -8.79
CA GLU A 80 16.46 -1.00 -8.89
C GLU A 80 15.45 -0.22 -9.74
N ASP A 81 14.73 -0.90 -10.62
CA ASP A 81 13.70 -0.29 -11.46
C ASP A 81 12.33 -0.77 -11.02
N PHE A 82 11.51 0.14 -10.49
CA PHE A 82 10.09 -0.16 -10.30
C PHE A 82 9.36 0.01 -11.62
N LYS A 83 9.36 -1.07 -12.38
CA LYS A 83 8.26 -1.29 -13.30
C LYS A 83 7.06 -1.52 -12.41
N LYS A 84 6.14 -0.56 -12.42
CA LYS A 84 4.75 -0.85 -12.07
C LYS A 84 4.32 -1.87 -13.10
N ASP A 85 4.65 -3.13 -12.84
CA ASP A 85 4.03 -4.25 -13.50
C ASP A 85 2.56 -3.85 -13.50
N GLN A 86 1.96 -3.92 -14.67
CA GLN A 86 0.52 -4.06 -14.74
C GLN A 86 0.21 -5.42 -14.09
N VAL A 87 0.55 -5.60 -12.80
CA VAL A 87 -0.20 -6.41 -11.87
C VAL A 87 -1.55 -5.79 -12.02
N ASN A 88 -2.33 -6.42 -12.88
CA ASN A 88 -3.70 -6.14 -13.13
C ASN A 88 -4.25 -5.72 -11.78
N LYS A 89 -4.56 -4.44 -11.68
CA LYS A 89 -5.84 -4.14 -11.09
C LYS A 89 -6.84 -4.84 -12.02
N GLU A 90 -7.00 -6.14 -11.85
CA GLU A 90 -8.29 -6.64 -11.47
C GLU A 90 -8.65 -5.86 -10.19
N LYS A 91 -8.99 -4.57 -10.37
CA LYS A 91 -10.30 -4.16 -9.96
C LYS A 91 -11.17 -5.20 -10.64
N ASN A 92 -11.41 -6.29 -9.93
CA ASN A 92 -12.62 -7.03 -10.10
C ASN A 92 -13.70 -5.96 -9.89
N ASN A 93 -14.07 -5.29 -10.98
CA ASN A 93 -15.40 -4.81 -11.21
C ASN A 93 -16.26 -6.09 -11.31
N LEU A 94 -16.22 -6.94 -10.26
CA LEU A 94 -17.25 -7.90 -9.99
C LEU A 94 -18.46 -7.01 -9.85
N SER A 95 -19.33 -7.07 -10.86
CA SER A 95 -20.61 -6.43 -10.73
C SER A 95 -21.26 -6.94 -9.45
N SER A 96 -22.14 -6.16 -8.82
CA SER A 96 -22.87 -6.62 -7.62
C SER A 96 -23.51 -7.99 -7.84
N ARG A 97 -23.92 -8.26 -9.09
CA ARG A 97 -24.40 -9.57 -9.56
C ARG A 97 -23.35 -10.67 -9.45
N ASP A 98 -22.13 -10.47 -9.93
CA ASP A 98 -21.07 -11.50 -9.90
C ASP A 98 -20.62 -11.79 -8.47
N ALA A 99 -20.53 -10.77 -7.62
CA ALA A 99 -20.25 -10.93 -6.19
C ALA A 99 -21.37 -11.73 -5.48
N THR A 100 -22.62 -11.50 -5.86
CA THR A 100 -23.79 -12.22 -5.32
C THR A 100 -23.78 -13.69 -5.73
N ILE A 101 -23.42 -14.00 -6.98
CA ILE A 101 -23.29 -15.38 -7.46
C ILE A 101 -22.19 -16.11 -6.71
N ASN A 102 -21.02 -15.48 -6.53
CA ASN A 102 -19.92 -16.06 -5.76
C ASN A 102 -20.28 -16.31 -4.30
N PHE A 103 -21.05 -15.40 -3.69
CA PHE A 103 -21.60 -15.59 -2.34
C PHE A 103 -22.50 -16.83 -2.27
N PHE A 104 -23.41 -17.02 -3.23
CA PHE A 104 -24.27 -18.21 -3.27
C PHE A 104 -23.50 -19.51 -3.49
N ILE A 105 -22.45 -19.51 -4.31
CA ILE A 105 -21.57 -20.66 -4.49
C ILE A 105 -20.90 -21.05 -3.17
N ALA A 106 -20.42 -20.05 -2.41
CA ALA A 106 -19.84 -20.28 -1.09
C ALA A 106 -20.86 -20.84 -0.08
N LEU A 107 -22.11 -20.33 -0.09
CA LEU A 107 -23.19 -20.89 0.72
C LEU A 107 -23.52 -22.34 0.34
N GLY A 108 -23.39 -22.69 -0.94
CA GLY A 108 -23.58 -24.05 -1.44
C GLY A 108 -22.61 -25.07 -0.82
N GLY A 109 -21.42 -24.63 -0.41
CA GLY A 109 -20.40 -25.45 0.26
C GLY A 109 -20.63 -25.70 1.75
N LEU A 110 -21.64 -25.05 2.34
CA LEU A 110 -21.98 -25.26 3.75
C LEU A 110 -22.74 -26.58 3.97
N SER A 111 -22.68 -27.07 5.21
CA SER A 111 -23.45 -28.23 5.65
C SER A 111 -24.96 -28.00 5.48
N LYS A 112 -25.76 -29.06 5.34
CA LYS A 112 -27.22 -28.92 5.20
C LYS A 112 -27.83 -28.17 6.39
N GLU A 113 -27.39 -28.48 7.60
CA GLU A 113 -27.84 -27.86 8.85
C GLU A 113 -27.52 -26.37 8.91
N ASP A 114 -26.36 -25.94 8.39
CA ASP A 114 -25.98 -24.53 8.40
C ASP A 114 -26.66 -23.74 7.28
N ARG A 115 -26.94 -24.38 6.13
CA ARG A 115 -27.73 -23.77 5.05
C ARG A 115 -29.16 -23.48 5.47
N GLU A 116 -29.78 -24.38 6.22
CA GLU A 116 -31.16 -24.20 6.70
C GLU A 116 -31.31 -23.04 7.72
N LYS A 117 -30.21 -22.64 8.38
CA LYS A 117 -30.19 -21.48 9.28
C LYS A 117 -30.09 -20.15 8.53
N ILE A 118 -29.69 -20.17 7.26
CA ILE A 118 -29.50 -18.95 6.47
C ILE A 118 -30.84 -18.53 5.87
N THR A 119 -31.39 -17.43 6.40
CA THR A 119 -32.60 -16.78 5.84
C THR A 119 -32.18 -15.48 5.17
N ILE A 120 -32.31 -15.40 3.85
CA ILE A 120 -31.99 -14.19 3.09
C ILE A 120 -33.31 -13.57 2.59
N PRO A 121 -33.67 -12.35 3.05
CA PRO A 121 -34.84 -11.64 2.55
C PRO A 121 -34.77 -11.39 1.04
N VAL A 122 -35.89 -11.56 0.35
CA VAL A 122 -35.98 -11.47 -1.11
C VAL A 122 -35.66 -10.04 -1.61
N ASP A 123 -36.03 -9.02 -0.84
CA ASP A 123 -35.74 -7.61 -1.14
C ASP A 123 -34.25 -7.27 -1.07
N VAL A 124 -33.48 -8.02 -0.28
CA VAL A 124 -32.02 -7.91 -0.23
C VAL A 124 -31.41 -8.54 -1.50
N LEU A 125 -31.97 -9.66 -1.96
CA LEU A 125 -31.50 -10.32 -3.18
C LEU A 125 -31.72 -9.46 -4.44
N THR A 126 -32.86 -8.77 -4.54
CA THR A 126 -33.13 -7.91 -5.70
C THR A 126 -32.13 -6.76 -5.79
N LYS A 127 -31.82 -6.12 -4.65
CA LYS A 127 -30.81 -5.06 -4.55
C LYS A 127 -29.39 -5.56 -4.90
N LEU A 128 -29.04 -6.75 -4.41
CA LEU A 128 -27.74 -7.38 -4.67
C LEU A 128 -27.56 -7.78 -6.15
N MET A 129 -28.64 -8.19 -6.82
CA MET A 129 -28.64 -8.50 -8.25
C MET A 129 -28.67 -7.28 -9.18
N GLY A 130 -28.71 -6.06 -8.64
CA GLY A 130 -28.65 -4.80 -9.41
C GLY A 130 -29.99 -4.33 -9.99
N LYS A 131 -31.12 -4.67 -9.35
CA LYS A 131 -32.45 -4.12 -9.67
C LYS A 131 -32.95 -3.19 -8.59
#